data_AF-A0A497KWI6-F1
#
_entry.id   AF-A0A497KWI6-F1
#
_cell.length_a   1.000
_cell.length_b   1.000
_cell.length_c   1.000
_cell.angle_alpha   90.00
_cell.angle_beta   90.00
_cell.angle_gamma   90.00
#
_symmetry.space_group_name_H-M   'P 1'
#
loop_
_entity.id
_entity.type
_entity.pdbx_description
1 polymer ?
#
loop_
_entity_poly.entity_id
_entity_poly.type
_entity_poly.pdbx_seq_one_letter_code
_entity_poly.pdbx_strand_id
1 'polypeptide(L)'
;GRLLSDLVMLHGPWNTPDGAISYIKNITDILCSHPKANSTMVSYFKAQNASLCSEMAELSSELKEEAEDLGASSVKVICMQWQVPFVAWLGFNITATFPPQEQMSPADVEALVAEGKEAGVAIVIDNLQSGTEVGTELARELGAEHVVLTNFPGALPGTKTLADMFRYNAGQLFNATKRWKALGGQLRELRNEIARLRGQRTLLLGLTVGLAIVAVAEAVLLALWRRKA
;
A
#
# COMPACT_ATOMS: atom_id res chain seq x y z
N GLY A 1 38.51 -0.36 -23.08
CA GLY A 1 37.12 -0.68 -22.69
C GLY A 1 36.80 -2.09 -23.11
N ARG A 2 35.78 -2.74 -22.53
CA ARG A 2 35.29 -4.04 -23.04
C ARG A 2 34.68 -3.84 -24.43
N LEU A 3 34.77 -4.84 -25.31
CA LEU A 3 34.13 -4.77 -26.63
C LEU A 3 32.61 -4.97 -26.46
N LEU A 4 31.80 -4.32 -27.29
CA LEU A 4 30.35 -4.53 -27.32
C LEU A 4 29.98 -6.00 -27.58
N SER A 5 30.83 -6.73 -28.31
CA SER A 5 30.71 -8.17 -28.54
C SER A 5 30.81 -9.01 -27.26
N ASP A 6 31.35 -8.46 -26.18
CA ASP A 6 31.50 -9.14 -24.88
C ASP A 6 30.29 -8.90 -23.96
N LEU A 7 29.32 -8.08 -24.40
CA LEU A 7 28.11 -7.78 -23.65
C LEU A 7 27.00 -8.76 -24.04
N VAL A 8 26.45 -9.45 -23.04
CA VAL A 8 25.28 -10.31 -23.21
C VAL A 8 24.06 -9.57 -22.66
N MET A 9 23.09 -9.29 -23.53
CA MET A 9 21.83 -8.68 -23.13
C MET A 9 20.92 -9.75 -22.52
N LEU A 10 20.36 -9.46 -21.35
CA LEU A 10 19.37 -10.31 -20.69
C LEU A 10 17.98 -9.67 -20.79
N HIS A 11 17.01 -10.44 -21.27
CA HIS A 11 15.62 -10.02 -21.39
C HIS A 11 14.74 -10.73 -20.35
N GLY A 12 13.70 -10.04 -19.87
CA GLY A 12 12.67 -10.59 -18.99
C GLY A 12 12.31 -9.66 -17.82
N PRO A 13 11.33 -10.06 -16.98
CA PRO A 13 11.05 -9.38 -15.72
C PRO A 13 12.03 -9.82 -14.63
N TRP A 14 12.65 -8.89 -13.92
CA TRP A 14 13.54 -9.17 -12.77
C TRP A 14 12.99 -8.61 -11.44
N ASN A 15 11.93 -7.82 -11.52
CA ASN A 15 11.39 -7.00 -10.44
C ASN A 15 10.35 -7.71 -9.57
N THR A 16 10.25 -9.04 -9.67
CA THR A 16 9.49 -9.90 -8.76
C THR A 16 10.34 -11.11 -8.38
N PRO A 17 10.09 -11.76 -7.23
CA PRO A 17 10.79 -13.00 -6.87
C PRO A 17 10.71 -14.07 -7.97
N ASP A 18 9.53 -14.28 -8.56
CA ASP A 18 9.34 -15.23 -9.67
C ASP A 18 10.12 -14.82 -10.92
N GLY A 19 10.10 -13.53 -11.27
CA GLY A 19 10.83 -13.01 -12.42
C GLY A 19 12.34 -13.17 -12.27
N ALA A 20 12.85 -12.89 -11.06
CA ALA A 20 14.27 -13.00 -10.74
C ALA A 20 14.82 -14.42 -10.94
N ILE A 21 14.03 -15.47 -10.73
CA ILE A 21 14.44 -16.87 -10.97
C ILE A 21 14.91 -17.07 -12.42
N SER A 22 14.20 -16.51 -13.40
CA SER A 22 14.58 -16.62 -14.81
C SER A 22 15.94 -15.95 -15.09
N TYR A 23 16.20 -14.80 -14.47
CA TYR A 23 17.48 -14.10 -14.56
C TYR A 23 18.61 -14.89 -13.90
N ILE A 24 18.39 -15.43 -12.71
CA ILE A 24 19.39 -16.25 -11.99
C ILE A 24 19.82 -17.43 -12.86
N LYS A 25 18.85 -18.12 -13.47
CA LYS A 25 19.11 -19.24 -14.38
C LYS A 25 19.91 -18.81 -15.61
N ASN A 26 19.45 -17.78 -16.32
CA ASN A 26 20.14 -17.28 -17.52
C ASN A 26 21.57 -16.81 -17.23
N ILE A 27 21.77 -16.08 -16.12
CA ILE A 27 23.10 -15.63 -15.68
C ILE A 27 23.99 -16.85 -15.41
N THR A 28 23.46 -17.86 -14.72
CA THR A 28 24.23 -19.08 -14.42
C THR A 28 24.65 -19.81 -15.69
N ASP A 29 23.77 -19.93 -16.68
CA ASP A 29 24.07 -20.61 -17.94
C ASP A 29 25.16 -19.88 -18.72
N ILE A 30 25.10 -18.54 -18.75
CA ILE A 30 26.13 -17.69 -19.36
C ILE A 30 27.47 -17.87 -18.62
N LEU A 31 27.47 -17.82 -17.29
CA LEU A 31 28.67 -17.96 -16.49
C LEU A 31 29.30 -19.35 -16.63
N CYS A 32 28.48 -20.41 -16.72
CA CYS A 32 28.95 -21.78 -16.91
C CYS A 32 29.52 -22.01 -18.32
N SER A 33 28.94 -21.35 -19.33
CA SER A 33 29.35 -21.49 -20.74
C SER A 33 30.52 -20.58 -21.11
N HIS A 34 30.95 -19.71 -20.19
CA HIS A 34 32.02 -18.75 -20.46
C HIS A 34 33.38 -19.46 -20.67
N PRO A 35 34.18 -19.11 -21.69
CA PRO A 35 35.43 -19.83 -22.01
C PRO A 35 36.48 -19.88 -20.89
N LYS A 36 36.42 -18.93 -19.94
CA LYS A 36 37.31 -18.89 -18.76
C LYS A 36 36.78 -19.67 -17.55
N ALA A 37 35.59 -20.26 -17.64
CA ALA A 37 35.01 -21.04 -16.55
C ALA A 37 35.71 -22.40 -16.45
N ASN A 38 36.20 -22.74 -15.26
CA ASN A 38 36.72 -24.07 -14.95
C ASN A 38 35.68 -24.89 -14.16
N SER A 39 35.97 -26.17 -13.93
CA SER A 39 35.04 -27.09 -13.23
C SER A 39 34.65 -26.61 -11.83
N THR A 40 35.56 -26.00 -11.08
CA THR A 40 35.29 -25.42 -9.76
C THR A 40 34.31 -24.26 -9.84
N MET A 41 34.53 -23.33 -10.77
CA MET A 41 33.63 -22.18 -10.99
C MET A 41 32.23 -22.64 -11.41
N VAL A 42 32.14 -23.56 -12.37
CA VAL A 42 30.86 -24.13 -12.84
C VAL A 42 30.10 -24.79 -11.67
N SER A 43 30.80 -25.54 -10.83
CA SER A 43 30.20 -26.20 -9.66
C SER A 43 29.67 -25.17 -8.66
N TYR A 44 30.44 -24.11 -8.40
CA TYR A 44 30.01 -23.00 -7.55
C TYR A 44 28.79 -22.27 -8.11
N PHE A 45 28.80 -21.91 -9.40
CA PHE A 45 27.66 -21.20 -10.01
C PHE A 45 26.37 -22.03 -9.97
N LYS A 46 26.45 -23.34 -10.24
CA LYS A 46 25.30 -24.24 -10.13
C LYS A 46 24.78 -24.36 -8.70
N ALA A 47 25.67 -24.45 -7.71
CA ALA A 47 25.28 -24.49 -6.30
C ALA A 47 24.57 -23.18 -5.88
N GLN A 48 25.12 -22.03 -6.27
CA GLN A 48 24.50 -20.72 -5.98
C GLN A 48 23.16 -20.55 -6.70
N ASN A 49 23.03 -21.01 -7.94
CA ASN A 49 21.75 -21.00 -8.66
C ASN A 49 20.67 -21.76 -7.88
N ALA A 50 20.96 -23.00 -7.48
CA ALA A 50 20.02 -23.82 -6.73
C ALA A 50 19.59 -23.12 -5.43
N SER A 51 20.55 -22.57 -4.67
CA SER A 51 20.28 -21.84 -3.44
C SER A 51 19.41 -20.60 -3.67
N LEU A 52 19.77 -19.74 -4.63
CA LEU A 52 19.07 -18.49 -4.90
C LEU A 52 17.68 -18.74 -5.49
N CYS A 53 17.52 -19.73 -6.38
CA CYS A 53 16.21 -20.09 -6.92
C CYS A 53 15.28 -20.64 -5.83
N SER A 54 15.80 -21.46 -4.90
CA SER A 54 15.01 -21.94 -3.75
C SER A 54 14.56 -20.78 -2.88
N GLU A 55 15.49 -19.89 -2.51
CA GLU A 55 15.18 -18.72 -1.69
C GLU A 55 14.10 -17.83 -2.34
N MET A 56 14.21 -17.54 -3.64
CA MET A 56 13.20 -16.74 -4.36
C MET A 56 11.84 -17.43 -4.45
N ALA A 57 11.82 -18.76 -4.62
CA ALA A 57 10.57 -19.52 -4.70
C ALA A 57 9.86 -19.60 -3.35
N GLU A 58 10.61 -19.82 -2.26
CA GLU A 58 10.09 -19.80 -0.89
C GLU A 58 9.55 -18.41 -0.55
N LEU A 59 10.32 -17.36 -0.83
CA LEU A 59 9.90 -15.98 -0.63
C LEU A 59 8.66 -15.62 -1.48
N SER A 60 8.58 -16.11 -2.71
CA SER A 60 7.42 -15.91 -3.58
C SER A 60 6.14 -16.43 -2.94
N SER A 61 6.19 -17.66 -2.42
CA SER A 61 5.06 -18.30 -1.75
C SER A 61 4.68 -17.54 -0.47
N GLU A 62 5.66 -17.24 0.37
CA GLU A 62 5.46 -16.54 1.65
C GLU A 62 4.76 -15.18 1.44
N LEU A 63 5.28 -14.35 0.52
CA LEU A 63 4.75 -13.01 0.32
C LEU A 63 3.36 -13.01 -0.33
N LYS A 64 3.07 -13.96 -1.22
CA LYS A 64 1.73 -14.09 -1.81
C LYS A 64 0.71 -14.54 -0.79
N GLU A 65 1.06 -15.50 0.06
CA GLU A 65 0.18 -15.97 1.14
C GLU A 65 -0.14 -14.83 2.11
N GLU A 66 0.87 -14.06 2.56
CA GLU A 66 0.62 -12.91 3.44
C GLU A 66 -0.22 -11.82 2.73
N ALA A 67 0.01 -11.57 1.44
CA ALA A 67 -0.79 -10.61 0.69
C ALA A 67 -2.26 -11.03 0.54
N GLU A 68 -2.51 -12.32 0.32
CA GLU A 68 -3.85 -12.91 0.26
C GLU A 68 -4.56 -12.84 1.61
N ASP A 69 -3.89 -13.21 2.70
CA ASP A 69 -4.40 -13.11 4.08
C ASP A 69 -4.74 -11.66 4.45
N LEU A 70 -3.93 -10.71 3.99
CA LEU A 70 -4.19 -9.29 4.15
C LEU A 70 -5.21 -8.75 3.16
N GLY A 71 -5.75 -9.57 2.25
CA GLY A 71 -6.72 -9.16 1.25
C GLY A 71 -6.22 -8.00 0.38
N ALA A 72 -4.96 -8.05 -0.05
CA ALA A 72 -4.29 -7.00 -0.84
C ALA A 72 -5.10 -6.59 -2.08
N SER A 73 -5.81 -7.53 -2.71
CA SER A 73 -6.69 -7.28 -3.88
C SER A 73 -7.85 -6.32 -3.62
N SER A 74 -8.25 -6.14 -2.36
CA SER A 74 -9.26 -5.14 -1.97
C SER A 74 -8.67 -3.75 -1.70
N VAL A 75 -7.34 -3.64 -1.62
CA VAL A 75 -6.63 -2.41 -1.28
C VAL A 75 -6.31 -1.65 -2.57
N LYS A 76 -6.98 -0.52 -2.75
CA LYS A 76 -6.78 0.38 -3.88
C LYS A 76 -5.55 1.25 -3.67
N VAL A 77 -4.67 1.30 -4.66
CA VAL A 77 -3.39 2.02 -4.58
C VAL A 77 -3.17 2.93 -5.79
N ILE A 78 -2.44 4.02 -5.57
CA ILE A 78 -1.79 4.78 -6.66
C ILE A 78 -0.30 4.45 -6.61
N CYS A 79 0.28 4.06 -7.74
CA CYS A 79 1.62 3.47 -7.77
C CYS A 79 2.54 4.17 -8.76
N MET A 80 3.74 4.55 -8.30
CA MET A 80 4.82 4.98 -9.17
C MET A 80 5.13 3.87 -10.20
N GLN A 81 5.17 4.22 -11.49
CA GLN A 81 5.15 3.26 -12.59
C GLN A 81 6.26 2.18 -12.55
N TRP A 82 7.43 2.48 -11.96
CA TRP A 82 8.54 1.53 -11.84
C TRP A 82 8.31 0.45 -10.77
N GLN A 83 7.38 0.66 -9.85
CA GLN A 83 7.01 -0.30 -8.81
C GLN A 83 5.80 -1.15 -9.19
N VAL A 84 5.08 -0.77 -10.26
CA VAL A 84 3.85 -1.45 -10.71
C VAL A 84 3.99 -2.97 -10.83
N PRO A 85 5.04 -3.53 -11.45
CA PRO A 85 5.06 -4.99 -11.62
C PRO A 85 5.20 -5.74 -10.30
N PHE A 86 5.93 -5.20 -9.32
CA PHE A 86 6.04 -5.80 -7.98
C PHE A 86 4.72 -5.68 -7.20
N VAL A 87 4.11 -4.49 -7.22
CA VAL A 87 2.85 -4.21 -6.52
C VAL A 87 1.69 -5.02 -7.09
N ALA A 88 1.60 -5.13 -8.41
CA ALA A 88 0.62 -5.97 -9.10
C ALA A 88 0.85 -7.46 -8.84
N TRP A 89 2.10 -7.89 -8.75
CA TRP A 89 2.46 -9.28 -8.44
C TRP A 89 2.04 -9.71 -7.02
N LEU A 90 2.09 -8.79 -6.06
CA LEU A 90 1.50 -8.98 -4.72
C LEU A 90 -0.05 -8.94 -4.72
N GLY A 91 -0.67 -8.61 -5.86
CA GLY A 91 -2.12 -8.63 -6.01
C GLY A 91 -2.84 -7.36 -5.56
N PHE A 92 -2.14 -6.24 -5.33
CA PHE A 92 -2.79 -4.96 -5.02
C PHE A 92 -3.61 -4.43 -6.19
N ASN A 93 -4.70 -3.72 -5.89
CA ASN A 93 -5.54 -3.08 -6.90
C ASN A 93 -4.97 -1.70 -7.27
N ILE A 94 -4.25 -1.63 -8.39
CA ILE A 94 -3.65 -0.38 -8.87
C ILE A 94 -4.72 0.42 -9.62
N THR A 95 -5.21 1.49 -8.97
CA THR A 95 -6.21 2.39 -9.54
C THR A 95 -5.59 3.30 -10.59
N ALA A 96 -4.44 3.90 -10.27
CA ALA A 96 -3.74 4.80 -11.17
C ALA A 96 -2.23 4.70 -10.96
N THR A 97 -1.47 5.20 -11.92
CA THR A 97 -0.01 5.22 -11.91
C THR A 97 0.54 6.57 -12.28
N PHE A 98 1.73 6.89 -11.79
CA PHE A 98 2.42 8.13 -12.16
C PHE A 98 3.89 7.89 -12.55
N PRO A 99 4.43 8.68 -13.49
CA PRO A 99 5.83 8.65 -13.90
C PRO A 99 6.75 9.24 -12.82
N PRO A 100 8.08 9.23 -13.04
CA PRO A 100 9.02 9.98 -12.20
C PRO A 100 8.62 11.44 -12.02
N GLN A 101 8.91 12.02 -10.85
CA GLN A 101 8.43 13.35 -10.46
C GLN A 101 8.85 14.47 -11.43
N GLU A 102 9.98 14.33 -12.12
CA GLU A 102 10.45 15.29 -13.12
C GLU A 102 9.57 15.35 -14.39
N GLN A 103 8.66 14.39 -14.56
CA GLN A 103 7.70 14.32 -15.66
C GLN A 103 6.29 14.74 -15.24
N MET A 104 6.10 15.15 -13.98
CA MET A 104 4.79 15.50 -13.42
C MET A 104 4.58 17.02 -13.41
N SER A 105 3.42 17.46 -13.89
CA SER A 105 2.94 18.82 -13.70
C SER A 105 1.96 18.92 -12.52
N PRO A 106 1.70 20.13 -11.98
CA PRO A 106 0.69 20.31 -10.94
C PRO A 106 -0.72 19.85 -11.36
N ALA A 107 -1.07 20.00 -12.64
CA ALA A 107 -2.37 19.55 -13.15
C ALA A 107 -2.50 18.01 -13.14
N ASP A 108 -1.40 17.29 -13.40
CA ASP A 108 -1.39 15.82 -13.32
C ASP A 108 -1.60 15.36 -11.87
N VAL A 109 -1.01 16.06 -10.91
CA VAL A 109 -1.23 15.79 -9.47
C VAL A 109 -2.68 16.04 -9.08
N GLU A 110 -3.27 17.16 -9.50
CA GLU A 110 -4.69 17.46 -9.24
C GLU A 110 -5.64 16.39 -9.82
N ALA A 111 -5.36 15.90 -11.03
CA ALA A 111 -6.12 14.83 -11.65
C ALA A 111 -6.03 13.53 -10.85
N LEU A 112 -4.83 13.14 -10.40
CA LEU A 112 -4.63 11.96 -9.56
C LEU A 112 -5.29 12.11 -8.18
N VAL A 113 -5.33 13.31 -7.60
CA VAL A 113 -6.09 13.57 -6.36
C VAL A 113 -7.58 13.35 -6.57
N ALA A 114 -8.13 13.86 -7.68
CA ALA A 114 -9.55 13.69 -7.99
C ALA A 114 -9.91 12.20 -8.17
N GLU A 115 -9.14 11.50 -9.00
CA GLU A 115 -9.30 10.06 -9.23
C GLU A 115 -9.13 9.24 -7.94
N GLY A 116 -8.12 9.58 -7.14
CA GLY A 116 -7.86 8.90 -5.86
C GLY A 116 -8.99 9.09 -4.83
N LYS A 117 -9.59 10.29 -4.77
CA LYS A 117 -10.73 10.58 -3.90
C LYS A 117 -11.98 9.80 -4.32
N GLU A 118 -12.26 9.77 -5.63
CA GLU A 118 -13.39 9.03 -6.18
C GLU A 118 -13.25 7.52 -5.94
N ALA A 119 -12.06 6.98 -6.18
CA ALA A 119 -11.80 5.57 -6.00
C ALA A 119 -11.73 5.15 -4.52
N GLY A 120 -11.42 6.08 -3.61
CA GLY A 120 -11.16 5.77 -2.20
C GLY A 120 -9.82 5.05 -2.03
N VAL A 121 -8.76 5.60 -2.62
CA VAL A 121 -7.40 5.05 -2.56
C VAL A 121 -6.90 5.00 -1.12
N ALA A 122 -6.32 3.85 -0.77
CA ALA A 122 -5.84 3.54 0.57
C ALA A 122 -4.35 3.81 0.75
N ILE A 123 -3.55 3.60 -0.30
CA ILE A 123 -2.08 3.69 -0.24
C ILE A 123 -1.56 4.40 -1.49
N VAL A 124 -0.60 5.31 -1.31
CA VAL A 124 0.19 5.91 -2.40
C VAL A 124 1.62 5.40 -2.29
N ILE A 125 2.17 4.91 -3.40
CA ILE A 125 3.44 4.19 -3.44
C ILE A 125 4.43 4.96 -4.32
N ASP A 126 5.52 5.45 -3.73
CA ASP A 126 6.65 6.04 -4.41
C ASP A 126 7.78 5.05 -4.68
N ASN A 127 8.63 5.42 -5.63
CA ASN A 127 9.93 4.79 -5.85
C ASN A 127 11.03 5.72 -5.32
N LEU A 128 11.82 5.26 -4.35
CA LEU A 128 12.88 6.04 -3.68
C LEU A 128 13.80 6.75 -4.67
N GLN A 129 14.20 6.08 -5.76
CA GLN A 129 15.13 6.62 -6.76
C GLN A 129 14.51 7.62 -7.73
N SER A 130 13.18 7.77 -7.72
CA SER A 130 12.44 8.71 -8.55
C SER A 130 11.91 9.91 -7.75
N GLY A 131 12.33 10.03 -6.49
CA GLY A 131 11.81 11.02 -5.56
C GLY A 131 10.48 10.63 -4.93
N THR A 132 10.11 11.37 -3.89
CA THR A 132 8.97 11.03 -3.02
C THR A 132 7.99 12.19 -2.82
N GLU A 133 8.21 13.33 -3.47
CA GLU A 133 7.43 14.55 -3.21
C GLU A 133 6.00 14.40 -3.73
N VAL A 134 5.85 13.85 -4.94
CA VAL A 134 4.54 13.60 -5.56
C VAL A 134 3.71 12.65 -4.72
N GLY A 135 4.23 11.49 -4.32
CA GLY A 135 3.47 10.54 -3.52
C GLY A 135 3.17 11.05 -2.11
N THR A 136 4.06 11.87 -1.52
CA THR A 136 3.80 12.54 -0.24
C THR A 136 2.59 13.47 -0.34
N GLU A 137 2.54 14.31 -1.38
CA GLU A 137 1.45 15.26 -1.59
C GLU A 137 0.13 14.55 -1.90
N LEU A 138 0.16 13.54 -2.76
CA LEU A 138 -1.01 12.70 -3.05
C LEU A 138 -1.53 12.02 -1.77
N ALA A 139 -0.66 11.39 -0.98
CA ALA A 139 -1.09 10.72 0.25
C ALA A 139 -1.75 11.71 1.23
N ARG A 140 -1.18 12.91 1.36
CA ARG A 140 -1.71 13.99 2.20
C ARG A 140 -3.11 14.43 1.77
N GLU A 141 -3.31 14.68 0.48
CA GLU A 141 -4.59 15.13 -0.07
C GLU A 141 -5.68 14.05 -0.07
N LEU A 142 -5.28 12.79 -0.17
CA LEU A 142 -6.18 11.63 -0.15
C LEU A 142 -6.48 11.14 1.28
N GLY A 143 -5.67 11.54 2.26
CA GLY A 143 -5.68 10.91 3.59
C GLY A 143 -5.27 9.44 3.54
N ALA A 144 -4.47 9.05 2.54
CA ALA A 144 -3.99 7.70 2.30
C ALA A 144 -2.67 7.43 3.03
N GLU A 145 -2.32 6.17 3.22
CA GLU A 145 -0.98 5.80 3.69
C GLU A 145 0.07 6.06 2.61
N HIS A 146 1.21 6.59 3.00
CA HIS A 146 2.35 6.80 2.10
C HIS A 146 3.38 5.67 2.29
N VAL A 147 3.80 5.08 1.17
CA VAL A 147 4.82 4.03 1.13
C VAL A 147 5.90 4.40 0.13
N VAL A 148 7.16 4.20 0.51
CA VAL A 148 8.31 4.36 -0.39
C VAL A 148 9.00 3.02 -0.54
N LEU A 149 9.12 2.55 -1.78
CA LEU A 149 9.80 1.31 -2.14
C LEU A 149 11.15 1.60 -2.80
N THR A 150 12.02 0.60 -2.87
CA THR A 150 13.30 0.69 -3.59
C THR A 150 13.43 -0.39 -4.65
N ASN A 151 14.04 -0.04 -5.79
CA ASN A 151 14.40 -0.98 -6.85
C ASN A 151 15.83 -1.52 -6.74
N PHE A 152 16.59 -1.05 -5.75
CA PHE A 152 18.01 -1.38 -5.62
C PHE A 152 18.32 -2.00 -4.26
N PRO A 153 18.87 -3.23 -4.24
CA PRO A 153 19.44 -3.80 -3.04
C PRO A 153 20.53 -2.90 -2.45
N GLY A 154 20.54 -2.76 -1.13
CA GLY A 154 21.49 -1.94 -0.39
C GLY A 154 21.14 -0.46 -0.33
N ALA A 155 20.07 -0.01 -0.98
CA ALA A 155 19.64 1.39 -0.92
C ALA A 155 19.13 1.80 0.47
N LEU A 156 18.63 0.84 1.26
CA LEU A 156 18.08 1.06 2.60
C LEU A 156 18.68 0.07 3.62
N PRO A 157 18.73 0.44 4.92
CA PRO A 157 19.15 -0.48 5.97
C PRO A 157 18.35 -1.79 5.93
N GLY A 158 19.05 -2.92 5.98
CA GLY A 158 18.42 -4.23 5.95
C GLY A 158 17.98 -4.73 4.57
N THR A 159 18.35 -4.05 3.46
CA THR A 159 17.98 -4.47 2.08
C THR A 159 19.16 -5.02 1.27
N LYS A 160 20.17 -5.62 1.92
CA LYS A 160 21.47 -5.92 1.30
C LYS A 160 21.38 -6.85 0.08
N THR A 161 20.49 -7.83 0.13
CA THR A 161 20.25 -8.78 -0.97
C THR A 161 18.96 -8.46 -1.72
N LEU A 162 18.77 -9.09 -2.89
CA LEU A 162 17.52 -8.97 -3.63
C LEU A 162 16.32 -9.51 -2.82
N ALA A 163 16.53 -10.62 -2.09
CA ALA A 163 15.52 -11.20 -1.21
C ALA A 163 15.14 -10.22 -0.09
N ASP A 164 16.14 -9.62 0.56
CA ASP A 164 15.93 -8.65 1.62
C ASP A 164 15.18 -7.40 1.13
N MET A 165 15.50 -6.93 -0.07
CA MET A 165 14.82 -5.81 -0.71
C MET A 165 13.34 -6.13 -0.97
N PHE A 166 13.02 -7.32 -1.50
CA PHE A 166 11.63 -7.74 -1.70
C PHE A 166 10.88 -7.89 -0.36
N ARG A 167 11.50 -8.49 0.67
CA ARG A 167 10.91 -8.57 2.02
C ARG A 167 10.62 -7.20 2.60
N TYR A 168 11.57 -6.27 2.47
CA TYR A 168 11.39 -4.90 2.92
C TYR A 168 10.22 -4.23 2.18
N ASN A 169 10.21 -4.27 0.85
CA ASN A 169 9.18 -3.61 0.05
C ASN A 169 7.78 -4.18 0.35
N ALA A 170 7.65 -5.52 0.43
CA ALA A 170 6.38 -6.16 0.81
C ALA A 170 5.97 -5.78 2.24
N GLY A 171 6.90 -5.80 3.19
CA GLY A 171 6.65 -5.39 4.57
C GLY A 171 6.14 -3.96 4.68
N GLN A 172 6.65 -3.03 3.87
CA GLN A 172 6.16 -1.65 3.84
C GLN A 172 4.69 -1.58 3.39
N LEU A 173 4.33 -2.31 2.33
CA LEU A 173 2.96 -2.39 1.81
C LEU A 173 2.00 -3.06 2.79
N PHE A 174 2.43 -4.16 3.41
CA PHE A 174 1.64 -4.92 4.37
C PHE A 174 1.39 -4.12 5.65
N ASN A 175 2.42 -3.43 6.15
CA ASN A 175 2.29 -2.57 7.33
C ASN A 175 1.36 -1.38 7.05
N ALA A 176 1.46 -0.75 5.87
CA ALA A 176 0.53 0.29 5.45
C ALA A 176 -0.91 -0.24 5.35
N THR A 177 -1.09 -1.42 4.76
CA THR A 177 -2.40 -2.09 4.68
C THR A 177 -3.01 -2.33 6.07
N LYS A 178 -2.22 -2.85 7.01
CA LYS A 178 -2.64 -3.10 8.40
C LYS A 178 -3.05 -1.79 9.08
N ARG A 179 -2.25 -0.72 8.94
CA ARG A 179 -2.56 0.61 9.51
C ARG A 179 -3.83 1.22 8.91
N TRP A 180 -3.97 1.19 7.59
CA TRP A 180 -5.17 1.70 6.91
C TRP A 180 -6.44 1.00 7.37
N LYS A 181 -6.42 -0.34 7.43
CA LYS A 181 -7.56 -1.14 7.91
C LYS A 181 -7.91 -0.82 9.37
N ALA A 182 -6.90 -0.66 10.23
CA ALA A 182 -7.11 -0.30 11.63
C ALA A 182 -7.75 1.09 11.77
N LEU A 183 -7.26 2.09 11.01
CA LEU A 183 -7.82 3.44 10.99
C LEU A 183 -9.28 3.44 10.51
N GLY A 184 -9.59 2.69 9.44
CA GLY A 184 -10.95 2.52 8.95
C GLY A 184 -11.89 1.89 9.99
N GLY A 185 -11.38 0.94 10.79
CA GLY A 185 -12.09 0.36 11.93
C GLY A 185 -12.44 1.39 13.00
N GLN A 186 -11.45 2.19 13.42
CA GLN A 186 -11.62 3.25 14.42
C GLN A 186 -12.60 4.34 13.95
N LEU A 187 -12.50 4.75 12.68
CA LEU A 187 -13.42 5.73 12.08
C LEU A 187 -14.87 5.23 12.09
N ARG A 188 -15.07 3.94 11.80
CA ARG A 188 -16.40 3.32 11.85
C ARG A 188 -16.97 3.27 13.27
N GLU A 189 -16.13 2.95 14.25
CA GLU A 189 -16.51 2.97 15.67
C GLU A 189 -16.91 4.38 16.14
N LEU A 190 -16.09 5.38 15.84
CA LEU A 190 -16.37 6.79 16.15
C LEU A 190 -17.68 7.28 15.50
N ARG A 191 -17.93 6.91 14.23
CA ARG A 191 -19.20 7.25 13.56
C ARG A 191 -20.41 6.65 14.27
N ASN A 192 -20.32 5.39 14.71
CA ASN A 192 -21.38 4.73 15.45
C ASN A 192 -21.61 5.40 16.82
N GLU A 193 -20.55 5.81 17.50
CA GLU A 193 -20.66 6.53 18.77
C GLU A 193 -21.32 7.91 18.59
N ILE A 194 -20.92 8.67 17.57
CA ILE A 194 -21.55 9.96 17.25
C ILE A 194 -23.04 9.77 16.95
N ALA A 195 -23.42 8.74 16.18
CA ALA A 195 -24.81 8.43 15.89
C ALA A 195 -25.60 8.11 17.17
N ARG A 196 -25.04 7.29 18.06
CA ARG A 196 -25.64 6.96 19.37
C ARG A 196 -25.85 8.19 20.23
N LEU A 197 -24.84 9.04 20.35
CA LEU A 197 -24.90 10.28 21.14
C LEU A 197 -25.94 11.26 20.58
N ARG A 198 -26.04 11.40 19.26
CA ARG A 198 -27.11 12.19 18.61
C ARG A 198 -28.51 11.65 18.92
N GLY A 199 -28.67 10.33 18.90
CA GLY A 199 -29.92 9.66 19.30
C GLY A 199 -30.31 9.96 20.75
N GLN A 200 -29.38 9.79 21.68
CA GLN A 200 -29.59 10.10 23.11
C GLN A 200 -29.96 11.57 23.32
N ARG A 201 -29.24 12.50 22.68
CA ARG A 201 -29.53 13.93 22.77
C ARG A 201 -30.94 14.26 22.24
N THR A 202 -31.36 13.63 21.15
CA THR A 202 -32.68 13.84 20.56
C THR A 202 -33.78 13.36 21.51
N LEU A 203 -33.62 12.18 22.13
CA LEU A 203 -34.53 11.66 23.15
C LEU A 203 -34.61 12.58 24.38
N LEU A 204 -33.46 13.02 24.90
CA LEU A 204 -33.40 13.93 26.06
C LEU A 204 -34.06 15.28 25.78
N LEU A 205 -33.82 15.86 24.60
CA LEU A 205 -34.50 17.09 24.18
C LEU A 205 -36.02 16.87 24.06
N GLY A 206 -36.45 15.77 23.46
CA GLY A 206 -37.86 15.40 23.36
C GLY A 206 -38.53 15.27 24.73
N LEU A 207 -37.89 14.58 25.68
CA LEU A 207 -38.37 14.47 27.07
C LEU A 207 -38.44 15.83 27.76
N THR A 208 -37.43 16.67 27.57
CA THR A 208 -37.37 18.01 28.19
C THR A 208 -38.49 18.91 27.66
N VAL A 209 -38.71 18.93 26.34
CA VAL A 209 -39.81 19.66 25.72
C VAL A 209 -41.17 19.10 26.17
N GLY A 210 -41.31 17.77 26.22
CA GLY A 210 -42.52 17.12 26.72
C GLY A 210 -42.85 17.50 28.15
N LEU A 211 -41.87 17.44 29.06
CA LEU A 211 -42.03 17.85 30.46
C LEU A 211 -42.36 19.34 30.59
N ALA A 212 -41.74 20.20 29.77
CA ALA A 212 -42.05 21.64 29.76
C ALA A 212 -43.51 21.91 29.34
N ILE A 213 -44.03 21.19 28.33
CA ILE A 213 -45.43 21.31 27.90
C ILE A 213 -46.38 20.90 29.03
N VAL A 214 -46.10 19.78 29.71
CA VAL A 214 -46.90 19.31 30.84
C VAL A 214 -46.90 20.34 31.98
N ALA A 215 -45.74 20.86 32.36
CA ALA A 215 -45.62 21.87 33.42
C ALA A 215 -46.39 23.16 33.08
N VAL A 216 -46.35 23.62 31.83
CA VAL A 216 -47.14 24.78 31.37
C VAL A 216 -48.65 24.49 31.44
N ALA A 217 -49.08 23.31 31.01
CA ALA A 217 -50.49 22.92 31.06
C ALA A 217 -51.00 22.86 32.51
N GLU A 218 -50.22 22.27 33.43
CA GLU A 218 -50.54 22.22 34.86
C GLU A 218 -50.63 23.63 35.48
N ALA A 219 -49.67 24.51 35.15
CA ALA A 219 -49.69 25.90 35.63
C ALA A 219 -50.95 26.67 35.17
N VAL A 220 -51.38 26.46 33.92
CA VAL A 220 -52.62 27.07 33.37
C VAL A 220 -53.85 26.52 34.10
N LEU A 221 -53.95 25.20 34.29
CA LEU A 221 -55.05 24.58 35.02
C LEU A 221 -55.17 25.10 36.45
N LEU A 222 -54.05 25.18 37.17
CA LEU A 222 -54.00 25.73 38.53
C LEU A 222 -54.42 27.21 38.59
N ALA A 223 -54.00 28.01 37.61
CA ALA A 223 -54.38 29.42 37.52
C ALA A 223 -55.88 29.61 37.24
N LEU A 224 -56.45 28.77 36.36
CA LEU A 224 -57.89 28.77 36.08
C LEU A 224 -58.71 28.31 37.29
N TRP A 225 -58.22 27.31 38.03
CA TRP A 225 -58.89 26.82 39.24
C TRP A 225 -58.91 27.89 40.35
N ARG A 226 -57.79 28.58 40.58
CA ARG A 226 -57.71 29.70 41.52
C ARG A 226 -58.59 30.90 41.17
N ARG A 227 -58.91 31.12 39.89
CA ARG A 227 -59.84 32.19 39.47
C ARG A 227 -61.31 31.85 39.66
N LYS A 228 -61.64 30.57 39.83
CA LYS A 228 -63.00 30.09 40.07
C LYS A 228 -63.36 29.93 41.55
N ALA A 229 -62.35 29.84 42.42
CA ALA A 229 -62.48 29.87 43.88
C ALA A 229 -62.50 31.32 44.38
#